data_AF-A0A5N6JDU1-F1
#
_entry.id   AF-A0A5N6JDU1-F1
#
_cell.length_a   1.000
_cell.length_b   1.000
_cell.length_c   1.000
_cell.angle_alpha   90.00
_cell.angle_beta   90.00
_cell.angle_gamma   90.00
#
_symmetry.space_group_name_H-M   'P 1'
#
loop_
_entity.id
_entity.type
_entity.pdbx_description
1 polymer ?
#
loop_
_entity_poly.entity_id
_entity_poly.type
_entity_poly.pdbx_seq_one_letter_code
_entity_poly.pdbx_strand_id
1 'polypeptide(L)'
;MIARITDSPPPSQDGPPFRVIIVGAGVAGLTLAHCLDKAGIDYLVLDKGIVAPPFGTTITLQPHGCRILHQLGILDDVLDSCSTMGKCYYRTPDGHCFLENHFFPIVRKYAGYDTRTMNRQLFLRILYNRLPDKSKVLEHQRVVDIIEEEESARVVLADGTEYVGDLVVGADGAHSKVRKIMWKNANKTIPHFITAAEKRCTIPILSLKLCSKPIAHPSSYGHHLQRHRGPMSTNPRIGSPRHAFNFERPFLVPAPLSADIHFLHRTLQTP
;
A
#
# COMPACT_ATOMS: atom_id res chain seq x y z
N MET A 1 30.72 3.39 -9.62
CA MET A 1 30.18 3.91 -10.90
C MET A 1 28.75 3.37 -10.99
N ILE A 2 27.73 4.22 -10.77
CA ILE A 2 26.33 3.77 -10.73
C ILE A 2 25.78 3.86 -12.15
N ALA A 3 25.22 2.76 -12.68
CA ALA A 3 24.60 2.74 -13.99
C ALA A 3 23.40 3.70 -14.01
N ARG A 4 23.39 4.64 -14.96
CA ARG A 4 22.21 5.45 -15.24
C ARG A 4 21.14 4.55 -15.83
N ILE A 5 19.94 4.60 -15.28
CA ILE A 5 18.76 4.08 -15.98
C ILE A 5 18.64 4.93 -17.26
N THR A 6 18.71 4.27 -18.41
CA THR A 6 18.73 4.94 -19.72
C THR A 6 17.37 5.53 -20.03
N ASP A 7 17.37 6.75 -20.59
CA ASP A 7 16.19 7.40 -21.16
C ASP A 7 15.68 6.62 -22.38
N SER A 8 14.89 5.57 -22.14
CA SER A 8 14.08 4.94 -23.19
C SER A 8 12.91 5.86 -23.51
N PRO A 9 12.69 6.27 -24.78
CA PRO A 9 11.52 7.07 -25.13
C PRO A 9 10.24 6.31 -24.79
N PRO A 10 9.17 7.00 -24.34
CA PRO A 10 7.90 6.34 -24.05
C PRO A 10 7.36 5.66 -25.32
N PRO A 11 6.66 4.51 -25.19
CA PRO A 11 6.07 3.82 -26.33
C PRO A 11 5.10 4.75 -27.07
N SER A 12 5.19 4.74 -28.40
CA SER A 12 4.40 5.57 -29.30
C SER A 12 2.89 5.38 -29.09
N GLN A 13 2.19 6.49 -28.89
CA GLN A 13 0.78 6.53 -28.50
C GLN A 13 -0.13 6.70 -29.71
N ASP A 14 -0.78 5.63 -30.17
CA ASP A 14 -1.90 5.69 -31.12
C ASP A 14 -3.27 5.60 -30.41
N GLY A 15 -3.32 5.98 -29.12
CA GLY A 15 -4.53 6.00 -28.29
C GLY A 15 -4.51 7.19 -27.31
N PRO A 16 -5.63 7.45 -26.62
CA PRO A 16 -5.67 8.44 -25.54
C PRO A 16 -4.71 8.05 -24.41
N PRO A 17 -4.13 9.02 -23.68
CA PRO A 17 -3.15 8.73 -22.63
C PRO A 17 -3.78 7.96 -21.47
N PHE A 18 -3.12 6.85 -21.08
CA PHE A 18 -3.55 5.98 -19.99
C PHE A 18 -3.79 6.75 -18.69
N ARG A 19 -5.00 6.59 -18.13
CA ARG A 19 -5.52 7.35 -16.98
C ARG A 19 -5.93 6.45 -15.82
N VAL A 20 -5.44 6.79 -14.63
CA VAL A 20 -5.78 6.11 -13.37
C VAL A 20 -6.78 6.93 -12.55
N ILE A 21 -7.95 6.35 -12.21
CA ILE A 21 -8.86 6.96 -11.24
C ILE A 21 -8.55 6.43 -9.83
N ILE A 22 -8.16 7.32 -8.93
CA ILE A 22 -7.89 7.03 -7.52
C ILE A 22 -9.11 7.41 -6.69
N VAL A 23 -9.75 6.44 -6.05
CA VAL A 23 -10.91 6.69 -5.19
C VAL A 23 -10.43 6.88 -3.75
N GLY A 24 -10.30 8.14 -3.33
CA GLY A 24 -9.94 8.58 -1.97
C GLY A 24 -8.62 9.34 -1.88
N ALA A 25 -8.67 10.61 -1.44
CA ALA A 25 -7.53 11.49 -1.17
C ALA A 25 -6.96 11.31 0.26
N GLY A 26 -6.94 10.06 0.73
CA GLY A 26 -6.22 9.68 1.95
C GLY A 26 -4.71 9.61 1.72
N VAL A 27 -3.96 9.24 2.76
CA VAL A 27 -2.49 9.11 2.70
C VAL A 27 -2.06 8.28 1.49
N ALA A 28 -2.64 7.09 1.30
CA ALA A 28 -2.27 6.22 0.20
C ALA A 28 -2.66 6.76 -1.19
N GLY A 29 -3.81 7.43 -1.31
CA GLY A 29 -4.26 7.99 -2.58
C GLY A 29 -3.44 9.20 -3.02
N LEU A 30 -3.12 10.11 -2.09
CA LEU A 30 -2.21 11.23 -2.37
C LEU A 30 -0.78 10.75 -2.64
N THR A 31 -0.26 9.77 -1.89
CA THR A 31 1.05 9.17 -2.19
C THR A 31 1.07 8.48 -3.56
N LEU A 32 -0.02 7.81 -3.95
CA LEU A 32 -0.14 7.21 -5.28
C LEU A 32 -0.20 8.26 -6.39
N ALA A 33 -0.93 9.37 -6.18
CA ALA A 33 -0.94 10.51 -7.11
C ALA A 33 0.48 11.06 -7.34
N HIS A 34 1.28 11.25 -6.28
CA HIS A 34 2.71 11.61 -6.38
C HIS A 34 3.54 10.57 -7.18
N CYS A 35 3.28 9.27 -6.99
CA CYS A 35 3.97 8.23 -7.75
C CYS A 35 3.61 8.24 -9.25
N LEU A 36 2.34 8.48 -9.59
CA LEU A 36 1.86 8.51 -10.98
C LEU A 36 2.33 9.78 -11.71
N ASP A 37 2.26 10.93 -11.04
CA ASP A 37 2.80 12.20 -11.51
C ASP A 37 4.28 12.06 -11.91
N LYS A 38 5.09 11.52 -10.98
CA LYS A 38 6.52 11.27 -11.21
C LYS A 38 6.80 10.21 -12.27
N ALA A 39 5.85 9.34 -12.59
CA ALA A 39 5.92 8.37 -13.67
C ALA A 39 5.40 8.91 -15.02
N GLY A 40 4.88 10.15 -15.07
CA GLY A 40 4.28 10.72 -16.27
C GLY A 40 2.93 10.09 -16.66
N ILE A 41 2.25 9.43 -15.72
CA ILE A 41 0.97 8.74 -15.95
C ILE A 41 -0.17 9.68 -15.54
N ASP A 42 -1.22 9.79 -16.37
CA ASP A 42 -2.36 10.64 -16.04
C ASP A 42 -3.23 10.03 -14.94
N TYR A 43 -3.82 10.88 -14.09
CA TYR A 43 -4.63 10.44 -12.97
C TYR A 43 -5.70 11.44 -12.57
N LEU A 44 -6.71 10.94 -11.86
CA LEU A 44 -7.75 11.75 -11.22
C LEU A 44 -8.05 11.17 -9.83
N VAL A 45 -7.98 11.99 -8.80
CA VAL A 45 -8.33 11.62 -7.42
C VAL A 45 -9.74 12.12 -7.10
N LEU A 46 -10.60 11.21 -6.64
CA LEU A 46 -11.98 11.50 -6.26
C LEU A 46 -12.15 11.19 -4.76
N ASP A 47 -12.38 12.21 -3.92
CA ASP A 47 -12.70 12.01 -2.50
C ASP A 47 -14.09 12.51 -2.13
N LYS A 48 -14.81 11.74 -1.33
CA LYS A 48 -16.17 12.04 -0.83
C LYS A 48 -16.26 13.20 0.17
N GLY A 49 -15.13 13.75 0.61
CA GLY A 49 -15.03 14.85 1.56
C GLY A 49 -13.93 15.84 1.16
N ILE A 50 -13.42 16.59 2.14
CA ILE A 50 -12.30 17.53 1.96
C ILE A 50 -10.95 16.86 2.26
N VAL A 51 -9.90 17.31 1.59
CA VAL A 51 -8.52 16.93 1.82
C VAL A 51 -8.00 17.60 3.10
N ALA A 52 -7.25 16.82 3.90
CA ALA A 52 -6.73 17.26 5.19
C ALA A 52 -7.81 17.89 6.12
N PRO A 53 -8.87 17.13 6.48
CA PRO A 53 -9.92 17.61 7.37
C PRO A 53 -9.36 17.95 8.76
N PRO A 54 -9.96 18.92 9.49
CA PRO A 54 -9.47 19.42 10.79
C PRO A 54 -9.58 18.44 11.97
N PHE A 55 -9.82 17.16 11.67
CA PHE A 55 -9.95 16.09 12.66
C PHE A 55 -9.03 14.93 12.24
N GLY A 56 -8.15 14.52 13.14
CA GLY A 56 -7.22 13.44 12.87
C GLY A 56 -6.43 13.06 14.12
N THR A 57 -6.05 11.79 14.18
CA THR A 57 -5.09 11.32 15.18
C THR A 57 -3.67 11.74 14.78
N THR A 58 -2.74 11.53 15.69
CA THR A 58 -1.33 11.38 15.37
C THR A 58 -1.12 10.25 14.33
N ILE A 59 -0.15 10.43 13.42
CA ILE A 59 0.40 9.40 12.55
C ILE A 59 1.91 9.26 12.83
N THR A 60 2.40 8.02 12.81
CA THR A 60 3.83 7.71 12.98
C THR A 60 4.40 7.17 11.66
N LEU A 61 5.35 7.92 11.09
CA LEU A 61 6.12 7.54 9.92
C LEU A 61 7.29 6.65 10.35
N GLN A 62 7.36 5.47 9.74
CA GLN A 62 8.43 4.50 9.92
C GLN A 62 9.47 4.61 8.80
N PRO A 63 10.70 4.11 8.98
CA PRO A 63 11.80 4.26 8.01
C PRO A 63 11.47 3.88 6.56
N HIS A 64 10.62 2.89 6.33
CA HIS A 64 10.17 2.48 5.00
C HIS A 64 9.27 3.55 4.34
N GLY A 65 8.40 4.20 5.12
CA GLY A 65 7.60 5.34 4.66
C GLY A 65 8.48 6.55 4.36
N CYS A 66 9.42 6.87 5.26
CA CYS A 66 10.38 7.96 5.05
C CYS A 66 11.19 7.78 3.75
N ARG A 67 11.60 6.56 3.43
CA ARG A 67 12.30 6.24 2.16
C ARG A 67 11.46 6.54 0.91
N ILE A 68 10.16 6.22 0.94
CA ILE A 68 9.24 6.53 -0.17
C ILE A 68 9.05 8.05 -0.30
N LEU A 69 8.82 8.76 0.81
CA LEU A 69 8.69 10.21 0.82
C LEU A 69 9.97 10.92 0.31
N HIS A 70 11.15 10.34 0.58
CA HIS A 70 12.42 10.85 0.06
C HIS A 70 12.53 10.66 -1.46
N GLN A 71 12.16 9.48 -1.98
CA GLN A 71 12.09 9.24 -3.43
C GLN A 71 11.09 10.17 -4.13
N LEU A 72 10.04 10.60 -3.44
CA LEU A 72 9.04 11.56 -3.94
C LEU A 72 9.45 13.04 -3.75
N GLY A 73 10.58 13.35 -3.08
CA GLY A 73 11.06 14.73 -2.91
C GLY A 73 10.24 15.57 -1.91
N ILE A 74 9.54 14.91 -0.98
CA ILE A 74 8.63 15.52 0.00
C ILE A 74 8.97 15.16 1.46
N LEU A 75 10.06 14.42 1.69
CA LEU A 75 10.44 14.03 3.05
C LEU A 75 10.80 15.24 3.92
N ASP A 76 11.54 16.21 3.37
CA ASP A 76 12.06 17.32 4.18
C ASP A 76 10.93 18.22 4.70
N ASP A 77 9.96 18.59 3.85
CA ASP A 77 8.72 19.30 4.25
C ASP A 77 7.98 18.60 5.41
N VAL A 78 8.00 17.26 5.39
CA VAL A 78 7.38 16.41 6.41
C VAL A 78 8.23 16.37 7.68
N LEU A 79 9.55 16.28 7.58
CA LEU A 79 10.47 16.27 8.73
C LEU A 79 10.47 17.61 9.47
N ASP A 80 10.42 18.73 8.76
CA ASP A 80 10.31 20.09 9.35
C ASP A 80 9.02 20.27 10.15
N SER A 81 7.98 19.49 9.81
CA SER A 81 6.71 19.45 10.53
C SER A 81 6.64 18.38 11.65
N CYS A 82 7.76 17.71 11.97
CA CYS A 82 7.82 16.63 12.95
C CYS A 82 8.77 16.91 14.12
N SER A 83 8.33 16.63 15.35
CA SER A 83 9.23 16.54 16.50
C SER A 83 10.12 15.29 16.42
N THR A 84 11.36 15.39 16.88
CA THR A 84 12.27 14.25 17.04
C THR A 84 11.80 13.32 18.16
N MET A 85 11.93 12.00 17.96
CA MET A 85 11.59 11.02 19.00
C MET A 85 12.85 10.63 19.79
N GLY A 86 12.78 10.74 21.11
CA GLY A 86 13.91 10.51 22.02
C GLY A 86 14.02 9.08 22.54
N LYS A 87 13.80 8.90 23.85
CA LYS A 87 13.81 7.60 24.53
C LYS A 87 12.40 6.99 24.57
N CYS A 88 12.31 5.67 24.66
CA CYS A 88 11.07 4.95 24.96
C CYS A 88 11.06 4.52 26.44
N TYR A 89 9.92 4.69 27.09
CA TYR A 89 9.71 4.37 28.51
C TYR A 89 8.52 3.42 28.65
N TYR A 90 8.72 2.32 29.37
CA TYR A 90 7.65 1.39 29.73
C TYR A 90 7.35 1.54 31.21
N ARG A 91 6.10 1.87 31.51
CA ARG A 91 5.62 2.17 32.86
C ARG A 91 4.47 1.25 33.24
N THR A 92 4.43 0.90 34.51
CA THR A 92 3.25 0.28 35.15
C THR A 92 2.13 1.32 35.34
N PRO A 93 0.89 0.90 35.67
CA PRO A 93 -0.23 1.84 35.86
C PRO A 93 -0.02 2.89 36.97
N ASP A 94 0.78 2.58 37.99
CA ASP A 94 1.23 3.50 39.05
C ASP A 94 2.36 4.46 38.62
N GLY A 95 2.85 4.34 37.38
CA GLY A 95 3.84 5.23 36.78
C GLY A 95 5.30 4.81 36.97
N HIS A 96 5.58 3.77 37.77
CA HIS A 96 6.92 3.21 37.92
C HIS A 96 7.48 2.74 36.57
N CYS A 97 8.70 3.21 36.23
CA CYS A 97 9.36 2.89 34.98
C CYS A 97 10.28 1.67 35.16
N PHE A 98 9.91 0.54 34.57
CA PHE A 98 10.67 -0.71 34.68
C PHE A 98 11.59 -0.99 33.46
N LEU A 99 11.40 -0.25 32.35
CA LEU A 99 12.29 -0.33 31.19
C LEU A 99 12.39 1.03 30.48
N GLU A 100 13.63 1.46 30.22
CA GLU A 100 13.98 2.59 29.36
C GLU A 100 14.83 2.06 28.20
N ASN A 101 14.63 2.56 26.97
CA ASN A 101 15.53 2.25 25.86
C ASN A 101 15.69 3.39 24.84
N HIS A 102 16.73 3.28 24.02
CA HIS A 102 17.07 4.18 22.92
C HIS A 102 16.57 3.66 21.56
N PHE A 103 15.33 3.15 21.49
CA PHE A 103 14.77 2.54 20.27
C PHE A 103 14.88 3.45 19.03
N PHE A 104 14.50 4.73 19.12
CA PHE A 104 14.48 5.62 17.96
C PHE A 104 15.89 5.94 17.41
N PRO A 105 16.91 6.29 18.24
CA PRO A 105 18.30 6.35 17.78
C PRO A 105 18.84 5.05 17.14
N ILE A 106 18.46 3.89 17.68
CA ILE A 106 18.85 2.58 17.12
C ILE A 106 18.21 2.38 15.75
N VAL A 107 16.92 2.66 15.60
CA VAL A 107 16.22 2.60 14.30
C VAL A 107 16.90 3.48 13.27
N ARG A 108 17.23 4.74 13.60
CA ARG A 108 17.95 5.64 12.69
C ARG A 108 19.30 5.07 12.26
N LYS A 109 20.10 4.53 13.21
CA LYS A 109 21.43 3.96 12.97
C LYS A 109 21.40 2.80 11.96
N TYR A 110 20.40 1.92 12.03
CA TYR A 110 20.35 0.71 11.19
C TYR A 110 19.48 0.86 9.95
N ALA A 111 18.43 1.68 9.96
CA ALA A 111 17.52 1.85 8.83
C ALA A 111 17.86 3.03 7.91
N GLY A 112 18.77 3.92 8.33
CA GLY A 112 19.17 5.14 7.62
C GLY A 112 18.13 6.28 7.68
N TYR A 113 16.93 6.00 8.19
CA TYR A 113 15.86 6.96 8.37
C TYR A 113 15.33 6.91 9.81
N ASP A 114 14.89 8.06 10.27
CA ASP A 114 14.27 8.26 11.56
C ASP A 114 12.79 7.80 11.57
N THR A 115 12.31 7.33 12.73
CA THR A 115 10.87 7.32 13.02
C THR A 115 10.44 8.72 13.43
N ARG A 116 9.30 9.18 12.90
CA ARG A 116 8.73 10.50 13.21
C ARG A 116 7.23 10.41 13.44
N THR A 117 6.71 11.37 14.19
CA THR A 117 5.34 11.36 14.69
C THR A 117 4.78 12.77 14.56
N MET A 118 3.63 12.92 13.89
CA MET A 118 3.02 14.22 13.59
C MET A 118 1.48 14.13 13.52
N ASN A 119 0.81 15.28 13.43
CA ASN A 119 -0.63 15.31 13.18
C ASN A 119 -0.95 14.82 11.76
N ARG A 120 -1.87 13.85 11.62
CA ARG A 120 -2.28 13.29 10.32
C ARG A 120 -2.87 14.34 9.37
N GLN A 121 -3.53 15.38 9.87
CA GLN A 121 -4.02 16.48 9.05
C GLN A 121 -2.86 17.22 8.38
N LEU A 122 -1.82 17.59 9.15
CA LEU A 122 -0.65 18.28 8.61
C LEU A 122 0.05 17.42 7.56
N PHE A 123 0.19 16.12 7.80
CA PHE A 123 0.77 15.20 6.82
C PHE A 123 -0.04 15.15 5.50
N LEU A 124 -1.37 15.05 5.57
CA LEU A 124 -2.24 15.14 4.38
C LEU A 124 -2.14 16.50 3.69
N ARG A 125 -2.03 17.59 4.46
CA ARG A 125 -1.91 18.95 3.92
C ARG A 125 -0.59 19.12 3.15
N ILE A 126 0.51 18.57 3.65
CA ILE A 126 1.81 18.58 2.96
C ILE A 126 1.72 17.75 1.67
N LEU A 127 1.22 16.51 1.76
CA LEU A 127 1.01 15.65 0.59
C LEU A 127 0.20 16.35 -0.50
N TYR A 128 -0.92 16.99 -0.14
CA TYR A 128 -1.77 17.75 -1.07
C TYR A 128 -1.09 19.01 -1.60
N ASN A 129 -0.43 19.79 -0.72
CA ASN A 129 0.19 21.06 -1.11
C ASN A 129 1.36 20.88 -2.07
N ARG A 130 2.06 19.73 -2.01
CA ARG A 130 3.22 19.39 -2.83
C ARG A 130 2.86 18.65 -4.13
N LEU A 131 1.61 18.24 -4.35
CA LEU A 131 1.18 17.76 -5.67
C LEU A 131 1.33 18.88 -6.72
N PRO A 132 1.95 18.63 -7.89
CA PRO A 132 2.12 19.65 -8.92
C PRO A 132 0.80 20.16 -9.48
N ASP A 133 -0.16 19.27 -9.77
CA ASP A 133 -1.49 19.60 -10.23
C ASP A 133 -2.56 19.23 -9.20
N LYS A 134 -3.12 20.26 -8.56
CA LYS A 134 -4.19 20.11 -7.56
C LYS A 134 -5.58 20.03 -8.18
N SER A 135 -5.74 20.41 -9.46
CA SER A 135 -7.03 20.30 -10.17
C SER A 135 -7.42 18.84 -10.41
N LYS A 136 -6.43 17.92 -10.42
CA LYS A 136 -6.61 16.47 -10.44
C LYS A 136 -7.12 15.87 -9.12
N VAL A 137 -7.41 16.68 -8.09
CA VAL A 137 -7.94 16.21 -6.81
C VAL A 137 -9.29 16.86 -6.55
N LEU A 138 -10.35 16.10 -6.80
CA LEU A 138 -11.73 16.57 -6.67
C LEU A 138 -12.31 16.15 -5.32
N GLU A 139 -12.57 17.15 -4.48
CA GLU A 139 -13.28 17.02 -3.20
C GLU A 139 -14.78 16.83 -3.42
N HIS A 140 -15.48 16.32 -2.39
CA HIS A 140 -16.92 16.03 -2.39
C HIS A 140 -17.43 14.97 -3.39
N GLN A 141 -16.57 14.40 -4.24
CA GLN A 141 -16.86 13.36 -5.22
C GLN A 141 -17.05 11.97 -4.59
N ARG A 142 -18.29 11.67 -4.18
CA ARG A 142 -18.66 10.40 -3.57
C ARG A 142 -18.95 9.31 -4.61
N VAL A 143 -18.00 8.39 -4.80
CA VAL A 143 -18.19 7.17 -5.61
C VAL A 143 -19.28 6.25 -5.02
N VAL A 144 -20.21 5.79 -5.86
CA VAL A 144 -21.33 4.90 -5.49
C VAL A 144 -21.39 3.59 -6.28
N ASP A 145 -20.81 3.50 -7.48
CA ASP A 145 -20.56 2.22 -8.16
C ASP A 145 -19.33 2.31 -9.07
N ILE A 146 -18.83 1.14 -9.49
CA ILE A 146 -17.77 1.01 -10.50
C ILE A 146 -18.23 -0.07 -11.49
N ILE A 147 -18.30 0.30 -12.76
CA ILE A 147 -18.70 -0.55 -13.87
C ILE A 147 -17.42 -0.93 -14.62
N GLU A 148 -17.12 -2.22 -14.64
CA GLU A 148 -16.04 -2.77 -15.47
C GLU A 148 -16.54 -2.87 -16.92
N GLU A 149 -15.81 -2.28 -17.85
CA GLU A 149 -16.07 -2.31 -19.30
C GLU A 149 -14.97 -3.14 -19.99
N GLU A 150 -15.01 -3.27 -21.32
CA GLU A 150 -14.08 -4.15 -22.01
C GLU A 150 -12.63 -3.64 -21.96
N GLU A 151 -12.40 -2.33 -22.09
CA GLU A 151 -11.06 -1.73 -22.10
C GLU A 151 -10.86 -0.67 -20.99
N SER A 152 -11.94 -0.30 -20.32
CA SER A 152 -12.03 0.80 -19.34
C SER A 152 -12.78 0.39 -18.07
N ALA A 153 -12.80 1.28 -17.08
CA ALA A 153 -13.72 1.21 -15.96
C ALA A 153 -14.38 2.57 -15.74
N ARG A 154 -15.72 2.57 -15.64
CA ARG A 154 -16.52 3.77 -15.37
C ARG A 154 -16.87 3.87 -13.90
N VAL A 155 -16.48 4.97 -13.28
CA VAL A 155 -16.70 5.31 -11.88
C VAL A 155 -17.93 6.22 -11.80
N VAL A 156 -18.96 5.77 -11.09
CA VAL A 156 -20.24 6.48 -10.94
C VAL A 156 -20.28 7.19 -9.59
N LEU A 157 -20.60 8.48 -9.59
CA LEU A 157 -20.75 9.31 -8.40
C LEU A 157 -22.21 9.42 -7.91
N ALA A 158 -22.38 9.86 -6.65
CA ALA A 158 -23.67 9.98 -5.98
C ALA A 158 -24.61 11.03 -6.58
N ASP A 159 -24.06 12.00 -7.30
CA ASP A 159 -24.77 13.05 -8.06
C ASP A 159 -25.15 12.61 -9.48
N GLY A 160 -24.71 11.42 -9.92
CA GLY A 160 -24.87 10.92 -11.28
C GLY A 160 -23.73 11.27 -12.23
N THR A 161 -22.72 12.04 -11.79
CA THR A 161 -21.52 12.31 -12.59
C THR A 161 -20.72 11.02 -12.79
N GLU A 162 -20.20 10.80 -14.00
CA GLU A 162 -19.38 9.63 -14.33
C GLU A 162 -17.96 10.04 -14.77
N TYR A 163 -16.97 9.23 -14.40
CA TYR A 163 -15.58 9.36 -14.85
C TYR A 163 -15.10 8.03 -15.43
N VAL A 164 -14.37 8.08 -16.55
CA VAL A 164 -13.80 6.90 -17.22
C VAL A 164 -12.27 6.94 -17.13
N GLY A 165 -11.67 5.78 -16.88
CA GLY A 165 -10.23 5.57 -16.91
C GLY A 165 -9.90 4.08 -17.07
N ASP A 166 -8.66 3.79 -17.43
CA ASP A 166 -8.16 2.45 -17.77
C ASP A 166 -7.88 1.58 -16.53
N LEU A 167 -7.70 2.23 -15.37
CA LEU A 167 -7.46 1.61 -14.08
C LEU A 167 -8.17 2.39 -12.97
N VAL A 168 -8.93 1.70 -12.12
CA VAL A 168 -9.47 2.26 -10.88
C VAL A 168 -8.73 1.68 -9.67
N VAL A 169 -8.26 2.54 -8.77
CA VAL A 169 -7.58 2.14 -7.52
C VAL A 169 -8.39 2.60 -6.31
N GLY A 170 -8.81 1.64 -5.48
CA GLY A 170 -9.49 1.92 -4.21
C GLY A 170 -8.51 2.36 -3.11
N ALA A 171 -8.58 3.62 -2.70
CA ALA A 171 -7.83 4.21 -1.59
C ALA A 171 -8.74 4.79 -0.48
N ASP A 172 -10.04 4.44 -0.49
CA ASP A 172 -11.13 5.01 0.31
C ASP A 172 -11.25 4.45 1.75
N GLY A 173 -10.19 3.80 2.21
CA GLY A 173 -9.92 3.52 3.63
C GLY A 173 -10.71 2.38 4.26
N ALA A 174 -10.83 2.43 5.59
CA ALA A 174 -11.38 1.33 6.39
C ALA A 174 -12.81 0.94 5.98
N HIS A 175 -13.66 1.93 5.67
CA HIS A 175 -15.05 1.72 5.27
C HIS A 175 -15.25 1.62 3.75
N SER A 176 -14.19 1.25 3.01
CA SER A 176 -14.15 1.21 1.54
C SER A 176 -15.45 0.72 0.89
N LYS A 177 -15.98 1.57 0.01
CA LYS A 177 -17.05 1.27 -0.93
C LYS A 177 -16.50 0.49 -2.12
N VAL A 178 -15.30 0.82 -2.61
CA VAL A 178 -14.63 0.08 -3.70
C VAL A 178 -14.49 -1.40 -3.36
N ARG A 179 -13.97 -1.73 -2.18
CA ARG A 179 -13.83 -3.12 -1.71
C ARG A 179 -15.17 -3.87 -1.67
N LYS A 180 -16.27 -3.19 -1.31
CA LYS A 180 -17.62 -3.78 -1.33
C LYS A 180 -18.13 -4.05 -2.75
N ILE A 181 -17.80 -3.18 -3.72
CA ILE A 181 -18.11 -3.38 -5.15
C ILE A 181 -17.31 -4.58 -5.68
N MET A 182 -16.00 -4.65 -5.41
CA MET A 182 -15.17 -5.80 -5.79
C MET A 182 -15.70 -7.12 -5.21
N TRP A 183 -16.13 -7.12 -3.93
CA TRP A 183 -16.75 -8.30 -3.31
C TRP A 183 -18.10 -8.70 -3.94
N LYS A 184 -18.87 -7.73 -4.44
CA LYS A 184 -20.12 -7.97 -5.19
C LYS A 184 -19.80 -8.57 -6.56
N ASN A 185 -18.82 -8.03 -7.28
CA ASN A 185 -18.42 -8.51 -8.61
C ASN A 185 -17.81 -9.91 -8.53
N ALA A 186 -16.86 -10.16 -7.62
CA ALA A 186 -16.28 -11.49 -7.42
C ALA A 186 -17.34 -12.56 -7.10
N ASN A 187 -18.32 -12.23 -6.24
CA ASN A 187 -19.41 -13.16 -5.89
C ASN A 187 -20.48 -13.31 -6.99
N LYS A 188 -20.53 -12.45 -8.01
CA LYS A 188 -21.33 -12.67 -9.24
C LYS A 188 -20.64 -13.68 -10.15
N THR A 189 -19.33 -13.53 -10.36
CA THR A 189 -18.53 -14.39 -11.25
C THR A 189 -18.35 -15.79 -10.67
N ILE A 190 -18.10 -15.89 -9.36
CA ILE A 190 -17.97 -17.15 -8.64
C ILE A 190 -18.84 -17.05 -7.36
N PRO A 191 -20.04 -17.67 -7.35
CA PRO A 191 -20.92 -17.65 -6.18
C PRO A 191 -20.18 -18.07 -4.91
N HIS A 192 -20.40 -17.31 -3.84
CA HIS A 192 -19.80 -17.51 -2.50
C HIS A 192 -18.27 -17.43 -2.40
N PHE A 193 -17.54 -17.02 -3.45
CA PHE A 193 -16.06 -16.91 -3.43
C PHE A 193 -15.51 -16.07 -2.28
N ILE A 194 -16.20 -14.98 -1.90
CA ILE A 194 -15.87 -14.19 -0.71
C ILE A 194 -17.01 -14.30 0.30
N THR A 195 -16.73 -15.03 1.37
CA THR A 195 -17.67 -15.43 2.42
C THR A 195 -18.04 -14.27 3.36
N ALA A 196 -19.10 -14.44 4.14
CA ALA A 196 -19.47 -13.49 5.19
C ALA A 196 -18.50 -13.49 6.39
N ALA A 197 -17.62 -14.49 6.50
CA ALA A 197 -16.58 -14.53 7.54
C ALA A 197 -15.38 -13.65 7.15
N GLU A 198 -14.83 -13.83 5.94
CA GLU A 198 -13.70 -13.04 5.44
C GLU A 198 -14.02 -11.53 5.41
N LYS A 199 -15.27 -11.18 5.04
CA LYS A 199 -15.76 -9.79 5.06
C LYS A 199 -15.76 -9.16 6.46
N ARG A 200 -15.86 -9.98 7.52
CA ARG A 200 -15.78 -9.57 8.93
C ARG A 200 -14.35 -9.61 9.48
N CYS A 201 -13.52 -10.56 9.03
CA CYS A 201 -12.11 -10.66 9.41
C CYS A 201 -11.19 -9.63 8.73
N THR A 202 -11.72 -8.82 7.79
CA THR A 202 -10.96 -7.75 7.13
C THR A 202 -10.69 -6.58 8.09
N ILE A 203 -9.64 -6.72 8.91
CA ILE A 203 -9.00 -5.59 9.59
C ILE A 203 -8.48 -4.62 8.51
N PRO A 204 -8.69 -3.30 8.61
CA PRO A 204 -8.33 -2.34 7.58
C PRO A 204 -6.81 -2.04 7.54
N ILE A 205 -6.02 -3.05 7.20
CA ILE A 205 -4.67 -2.86 6.65
C ILE A 205 -4.85 -2.43 5.19
N LEU A 206 -3.99 -1.49 4.76
CA LEU A 206 -4.11 -0.74 3.51
C LEU A 206 -4.37 -1.66 2.29
N SER A 207 -5.61 -1.66 1.80
CA SER A 207 -6.03 -2.52 0.69
C SER A 207 -5.76 -1.86 -0.66
N LEU A 208 -4.51 -1.86 -1.12
CA LEU A 208 -4.22 -1.51 -2.51
C LEU A 208 -4.62 -2.69 -3.41
N LYS A 209 -5.57 -2.50 -4.32
CA LYS A 209 -5.90 -3.51 -5.34
C LYS A 209 -6.14 -2.83 -6.68
N LEU A 210 -5.34 -3.22 -7.67
CA LEU A 210 -5.43 -2.73 -9.04
C LEU A 210 -6.37 -3.64 -9.84
N CYS A 211 -7.22 -3.04 -10.65
CA CYS A 211 -7.97 -3.73 -11.71
C CYS A 211 -7.46 -3.23 -13.06
N SER A 212 -6.57 -3.98 -13.69
CA SER A 212 -6.12 -3.74 -15.07
C SER A 212 -5.97 -5.06 -15.81
N LYS A 213 -6.13 -5.06 -17.13
CA LYS A 213 -5.66 -6.16 -17.98
C LYS A 213 -4.12 -6.23 -17.90
N PRO A 214 -3.49 -7.40 -18.07
CA PRO A 214 -2.05 -7.48 -18.27
C PRO A 214 -1.70 -6.80 -19.59
N ILE A 215 -0.75 -5.86 -19.56
CA ILE A 215 -0.15 -5.30 -20.78
C ILE A 215 0.61 -6.43 -21.48
N ALA A 216 0.31 -6.67 -22.75
CA ALA A 216 1.00 -7.70 -23.53
C ALA A 216 2.47 -7.31 -23.72
N HIS A 217 3.38 -8.04 -23.09
CA HIS A 217 4.81 -7.90 -23.37
C HIS A 217 5.12 -8.46 -24.78
N PRO A 218 5.90 -7.74 -25.62
CA PRO A 218 6.42 -8.32 -26.85
C PRO A 218 7.29 -9.55 -26.53
N SER A 219 6.98 -10.66 -27.17
CA SER A 219 7.51 -11.99 -26.83
C SER A 219 8.91 -12.21 -27.39
N SER A 220 9.95 -11.71 -26.71
CA SER A 220 11.34 -11.93 -27.13
C SER A 220 12.39 -11.79 -26.02
N TYR A 221 12.33 -12.60 -24.96
CA TYR A 221 13.52 -13.02 -24.20
C TYR A 221 13.26 -14.34 -23.46
N GLY A 222 13.60 -15.47 -24.10
CA GLY A 222 13.60 -16.77 -23.44
C GLY A 222 14.96 -17.08 -22.85
N HIS A 223 15.05 -17.32 -21.54
CA HIS A 223 16.20 -17.99 -20.92
C HIS A 223 15.80 -18.96 -19.81
N HIS A 224 16.48 -20.10 -19.79
CA HIS A 224 16.21 -21.24 -18.91
C HIS A 224 16.38 -20.93 -17.42
N LEU A 225 15.50 -21.51 -16.60
CA LEU A 225 15.75 -21.78 -15.18
C LEU A 225 15.30 -23.20 -14.84
N GLN A 226 16.26 -24.12 -14.96
CA GLN A 226 16.08 -25.56 -14.74
C GLN A 226 16.07 -25.85 -13.22
N ARG A 227 14.96 -26.38 -12.70
CA ARG A 227 14.80 -26.68 -11.27
C ARG A 227 15.57 -27.95 -10.88
N HIS A 228 16.73 -27.81 -10.25
CA HIS A 228 17.33 -28.91 -9.50
C HIS A 228 16.59 -29.12 -8.17
N ARG A 229 15.99 -30.31 -7.99
CA ARG A 229 15.62 -30.85 -6.67
C ARG A 229 16.74 -31.76 -6.17
N GLY A 230 17.24 -31.51 -4.97
CA GLY A 230 18.09 -32.44 -4.21
C GLY A 230 17.40 -32.83 -2.88
N PRO A 231 17.56 -34.06 -2.39
CA PRO A 231 16.83 -34.55 -1.22
C PRO A 231 17.46 -34.14 0.12
N MET A 232 16.66 -34.22 1.19
CA MET A 232 17.09 -34.04 2.58
C MET A 232 18.17 -35.06 3.00
N SER A 233 19.05 -34.66 3.91
CA SER A 233 19.91 -35.56 4.67
C SER A 233 19.89 -35.17 6.15
N THR A 234 19.86 -36.18 7.02
CA THR A 234 19.76 -36.07 8.49
C THR A 234 21.00 -36.63 9.16
N ASN A 235 21.58 -35.94 10.15
CA ASN A 235 22.26 -36.64 11.27
C ASN A 235 22.41 -35.77 12.55
N PRO A 236 22.50 -36.35 13.78
CA PRO A 236 22.36 -35.61 15.05
C PRO A 236 23.54 -35.68 16.06
N ARG A 237 23.37 -35.02 17.24
CA ARG A 237 24.19 -35.01 18.50
C ARG A 237 25.45 -34.11 18.39
N ILE A 238 25.99 -33.41 19.41
CA ILE A 238 26.02 -33.43 20.91
C ILE A 238 26.10 -31.95 21.42
N GLY A 239 25.75 -31.49 22.64
CA GLY A 239 25.03 -32.09 23.77
C GLY A 239 25.38 -31.56 25.20
N SER A 240 24.59 -30.61 25.74
CA SER A 240 24.42 -30.24 27.19
C SER A 240 25.48 -29.33 27.89
N PRO A 241 25.20 -28.70 29.07
CA PRO A 241 23.98 -28.77 29.91
C PRO A 241 23.32 -27.45 30.39
N ARG A 242 21.99 -27.44 30.30
CA ARG A 242 20.95 -26.96 31.24
C ARG A 242 21.30 -25.85 32.27
N HIS A 243 20.53 -24.75 32.21
CA HIS A 243 19.72 -24.27 33.35
C HIS A 243 18.29 -24.05 32.83
N ALA A 244 17.29 -24.62 33.50
CA ALA A 244 15.91 -24.60 33.04
C ALA A 244 15.07 -23.64 33.88
N PHE A 245 14.38 -22.70 33.23
CA PHE A 245 13.23 -21.99 33.80
C PHE A 245 11.99 -22.36 33.00
N ASN A 246 11.06 -23.09 33.63
CA ASN A 246 9.80 -23.46 33.01
C ASN A 246 8.89 -22.24 32.84
N PHE A 247 8.42 -22.01 31.62
CA PHE A 247 7.27 -21.16 31.34
C PHE A 247 6.25 -21.96 30.53
N GLU A 248 5.51 -22.84 31.22
CA GLU A 248 4.38 -23.56 30.62
C GLU A 248 3.15 -22.64 30.45
N ARG A 249 3.20 -21.76 29.44
CA ARG A 249 2.00 -21.30 28.71
C ARG A 249 2.38 -21.08 27.25
N PRO A 250 1.72 -21.73 26.28
CA PRO A 250 1.97 -21.47 24.86
C PRO A 250 1.42 -20.09 24.51
N PHE A 251 2.28 -19.07 24.53
CA PHE A 251 2.03 -17.84 23.81
C PHE A 251 2.03 -18.20 22.32
N LEU A 252 0.85 -18.29 21.70
CA LEU A 252 0.74 -18.43 20.25
C LEU A 252 1.39 -17.21 19.60
N VAL A 253 2.62 -17.38 19.13
CA VAL A 253 3.22 -16.49 18.14
C VAL A 253 2.46 -16.75 16.83
N PRO A 254 1.70 -15.78 16.29
CA PRO A 254 1.15 -15.94 14.95
C PRO A 254 2.33 -16.05 13.98
N ALA A 255 2.30 -17.06 13.10
CA ALA A 255 3.28 -17.19 12.03
C ALA A 255 3.34 -15.88 11.21
N PRO A 256 4.51 -15.53 10.63
CA PRO A 256 4.61 -14.34 9.80
C PRO A 256 3.64 -14.45 8.62
N LEU A 257 2.60 -13.61 8.62
CA LEU A 257 1.70 -13.44 7.48
C LEU A 257 2.50 -12.85 6.33
N SER A 258 2.91 -13.72 5.41
CA SER A 258 3.48 -13.33 4.13
C SER A 258 2.45 -12.53 3.33
N ALA A 259 2.93 -11.52 2.60
CA ALA A 259 2.13 -10.83 1.61
C ALA A 259 2.00 -11.70 0.36
N ASP A 260 1.12 -12.70 0.40
CA ASP A 260 0.92 -13.63 -0.70
C ASP A 260 0.18 -12.95 -1.86
N ILE A 261 0.96 -12.50 -2.86
CA ILE A 261 0.44 -11.99 -4.13
C ILE A 261 0.04 -13.20 -5.00
N HIS A 262 -1.23 -13.59 -4.92
CA HIS A 262 -1.78 -14.61 -5.82
C HIS A 262 -2.05 -14.04 -7.22
N PHE A 263 -1.21 -14.42 -8.19
CA PHE A 263 -1.55 -14.33 -9.61
C PHE A 263 -2.34 -15.58 -10.03
N LEU A 264 -3.60 -15.38 -10.46
CA LEU A 264 -4.40 -16.41 -11.12
C LEU A 264 -3.99 -16.50 -12.59
N HIS A 265 -3.08 -17.43 -12.92
CA HIS A 265 -2.75 -17.73 -14.30
C HIS A 265 -3.74 -18.73 -14.88
N ARG A 266 -4.49 -18.35 -15.92
CA ARG A 266 -5.34 -19.28 -16.67
C ARG A 266 -4.47 -19.99 -17.70
N THR A 267 -3.94 -21.17 -17.36
CA THR A 267 -3.38 -22.07 -18.39
C THR A 267 -4.51 -22.55 -19.27
N LEU A 268 -4.62 -21.97 -20.46
CA LEU A 268 -5.46 -22.53 -21.53
C LEU A 268 -4.81 -23.84 -21.97
N GLN A 269 -5.39 -24.97 -21.55
CA GLN A 269 -5.23 -26.21 -22.28
C GLN A 269 -6.11 -26.10 -23.52
N THR A 270 -5.49 -25.82 -24.66
CA THR A 270 -6.05 -26.17 -25.97
C THR A 270 -6.01 -27.70 -26.14
N PRO A 271 -6.93 -28.28 -26.93
CA PRO A 271 -7.06 -29.74 -27.09
C PRO A 271 -5.82 -30.40 -27.70
#